data_AF-A0A4R5QIE4-F1
#
_entry.id   AF-A0A4R5QIE4-F1
#
_cell.length_a   1.000
_cell.length_b   1.000
_cell.length_c   1.000
_cell.angle_alpha   90.00
_cell.angle_beta   90.00
_cell.angle_gamma   90.00
#
_symmetry.space_group_name_H-M   'P 1'
#
loop_
_entity.id
_entity.type
_entity.pdbx_description
1 polymer ?
#
loop_
_entity_poly.entity_id
_entity_poly.type
_entity_poly.pdbx_seq_one_letter_code
_entity_poly.pdbx_strand_id
1 'polypeptide(L)' 'MNTSPRIRSLEERHAVLDRQIGEEDGRPRPDETELNRLKREKLRLKEEIEKLRRQN' A
#
# COMPACT_ATOMS: atom_id res chain seq x y z
N MET A 1 11.52 10.11 17.37
CA MET A 1 10.23 9.66 16.82
C MET A 1 10.18 8.14 16.94
N ASN A 2 9.38 7.59 17.85
CA ASN A 2 9.16 6.13 17.93
C ASN A 2 8.08 5.76 16.90
N THR A 3 8.49 5.52 15.65
CA THR A 3 7.62 4.81 14.72
C THR A 3 7.33 3.44 15.32
N SER A 4 6.08 3.21 15.72
CA SER A 4 5.66 1.93 16.27
C SER A 4 6.04 0.82 15.28
N PRO A 5 6.54 -0.34 15.73
CA PRO A 5 6.82 -1.48 14.87
C PRO A 5 5.64 -1.82 13.94
N ARG A 6 4.41 -1.57 14.41
CA ARG A 6 3.17 -1.72 13.63
C ARG A 6 3.12 -0.78 12.41
N ILE A 7 3.46 0.49 12.57
CA ILE A 7 3.47 1.49 11.47
C ILE A 7 4.50 1.09 10.43
N ARG A 8 5.70 0.72 10.85
CA ARG A 8 6.77 0.29 9.94
C ARG A 8 6.35 -0.92 9.10
N SER A 9 5.76 -1.96 9.70
CA SER A 9 5.29 -3.11 8.94
C SER A 9 4.18 -2.76 7.94
N LEU A 10 3.31 -1.81 8.25
CA LEU A 10 2.28 -1.33 7.32
C LEU A 10 2.89 -0.52 6.17
N GLU A 11 3.90 0.31 6.45
CA GLU A 11 4.65 1.05 5.43
C GLU A 11 5.40 0.10 4.47
N GLU A 12 6.02 -0.96 5.01
CA GLU A 12 6.67 -2.00 4.20
C GLU A 12 5.66 -2.70 3.27
N ARG A 13 4.47 -3.07 3.78
CA ARG A 13 3.40 -3.64 2.95
C ARG A 13 2.89 -2.68 1.89
N HIS A 14 2.73 -1.40 2.25
CA HIS A 14 2.32 -0.36 1.30
C HIS A 14 3.35 -0.21 0.16
N ALA A 15 4.65 -0.24 0.47
CA ALA A 15 5.72 -0.20 -0.54
C ALA A 15 5.69 -1.42 -1.48
N VAL A 16 5.38 -2.61 -0.96
CA VAL A 16 5.21 -3.83 -1.77
C VAL A 16 4.04 -3.68 -2.74
N LEU A 17 2.88 -3.20 -2.28
CA LEU A 17 1.72 -2.96 -3.15
C LEU A 17 2.03 -1.92 -4.24
N ASP A 18 2.79 -0.88 -3.90
CA ASP A 18 3.24 0.11 -4.87
C ASP A 18 4.08 -0.48 -5.99
N ARG A 19 5.01 -1.36 -5.62
CA ARG A 19 5.81 -2.10 -6.58
C ARG A 19 4.95 -3.01 -7.46
N GLN A 20 4.02 -3.75 -6.89
CA GLN A 20 3.12 -4.64 -7.64
C GLN A 20 2.24 -3.86 -8.62
N ILE A 21 1.73 -2.69 -8.22
CA ILE A 21 0.98 -1.80 -9.12
C ILE A 21 1.87 -1.37 -10.29
N GLY A 22 3.11 -0.94 -10.04
CA GLY A 22 4.03 -0.55 -11.11
C GLY A 22 4.39 -1.70 -12.04
N GLU A 23 4.57 -2.91 -11.51
CA GLU A 23 4.85 -4.12 -12.29
C GLU A 23 3.66 -4.53 -13.17
N GLU A 24 2.41 -4.37 -12.68
CA GLU A 24 1.20 -4.67 -13.45
C GLU A 24 0.89 -3.59 -14.49
N ASP A 25 1.00 -2.31 -14.12
CA ASP A 25 0.75 -1.15 -15.00
C ASP A 25 1.75 -1.08 -16.16
N GLY A 26 2.99 -1.56 -15.94
CA GLY A 26 4.02 -1.66 -16.96
C GLY A 26 3.84 -2.81 -17.96
N ARG A 27 2.83 -3.69 -17.80
CA ARG A 27 2.61 -4.81 -18.73
C ARG A 27 2.02 -4.31 -20.05
N PRO A 28 2.34 -4.93 -21.20
CA PRO A 28 1.71 -4.59 -22.49
C PRO A 28 0.19 -4.74 -22.51
N ARG A 29 -0.35 -5.60 -21.64
CA ARG A 29 -1.77 -5.78 -21.38
C ARG A 29 -1.96 -5.88 -19.86
N PRO A 30 -2.19 -4.75 -19.17
CA PRO A 30 -2.39 -4.77 -17.73
C PRO A 30 -3.73 -5.42 -17.39
N ASP A 31 -3.78 -6.17 -16.29
CA ASP A 31 -5.04 -6.61 -15.69
C ASP A 31 -5.64 -5.46 -14.87
N GLU A 32 -6.65 -4.79 -15.43
CA GLU A 32 -7.33 -3.69 -14.77
C GLU A 32 -8.06 -4.10 -13.48
N THR A 33 -8.52 -5.36 -13.39
CA THR A 33 -9.20 -5.86 -12.19
C THR A 33 -8.19 -5.99 -11.06
N GLU A 34 -7.02 -6.57 -11.36
CA GLU A 34 -5.92 -6.71 -10.41
C GLU A 34 -5.35 -5.34 -10.00
N LEU A 35 -5.13 -4.43 -10.96
CA LEU A 35 -4.72 -3.05 -10.66
C LEU A 35 -5.70 -2.35 -9.72
N ASN A 36 -6.99 -2.46 -9.96
CA ASN A 36 -8.01 -1.87 -9.11
C ASN A 36 -8.02 -2.50 -7.72
N ARG A 37 -7.81 -3.82 -7.62
CA ARG A 37 -7.69 -4.53 -6.35
C ARG A 37 -6.48 -4.03 -5.54
N LEU A 38 -5.31 -3.98 -6.18
CA LEU A 38 -4.05 -3.51 -5.57
C LEU A 38 -4.15 -2.05 -5.12
N LYS A 39 -4.71 -1.16 -5.95
CA LYS A 39 -4.91 0.26 -5.61
C LYS A 39 -5.84 0.44 -4.41
N ARG A 40 -6.92 -0.34 -4.31
CA ARG A 40 -7.83 -0.33 -3.14
C ARG A 40 -7.14 -0.83 -1.87
N GLU A 41 -6.34 -1.89 -1.98
CA GLU A 41 -5.58 -2.42 -0.85
C GLU A 41 -4.54 -1.41 -0.35
N LYS A 42 -3.83 -0.76 -1.28
CA LYS A 42 -2.89 0.33 -0.98
C LYS A 42 -3.58 1.49 -0.26
N LEU A 43 -4.76 1.91 -0.73
CA LEU A 43 -5.53 2.97 -0.10
C LEU A 43 -5.91 2.62 1.34
N ARG A 44 -6.39 1.39 1.59
CA ARG A 44 -6.73 0.92 2.94
C ARG A 44 -5.52 0.93 3.88
N LEU A 45 -4.35 0.47 3.42
CA LEU A 45 -3.14 0.52 4.23
C LEU A 45 -2.72 1.95 4.54
N LYS A 46 -2.81 2.86 3.57
CA LYS A 46 -2.55 4.29 3.80
C LYS A 46 -3.48 4.85 4.87
N GLU A 47 -4.77 4.56 4.81
CA GLU A 47 -5.74 5.01 5.82
C GLU A 47 -5.44 4.43 7.21
N GLU A 48 -5.05 3.15 7.31
CA GLU A 48 -4.65 2.53 8.59
C GLU A 48 -3.39 3.17 9.16
N ILE A 49 -2.37 3.42 8.34
CA ILE A 49 -1.14 4.12 8.72
C ILE A 49 -1.47 5.52 9.26
N GLU A 50 -2.26 6.29 8.52
CA GLU A 50 -2.65 7.64 8.93
C GLU A 50 -3.49 7.64 10.21
N LYS A 51 -4.35 6.64 10.39
CA LYS A 51 -5.10 6.46 11.64
C LYS A 51 -4.16 6.18 12.82
N LEU A 52 -3.19 5.29 12.66
CA LEU A 52 -2.23 4.95 13.72
C LEU A 52 -1.28 6.12 14.02
N ARG A 53 -0.88 6.88 13.00
CA ARG A 53 -0.08 8.11 13.17
C ARG A 53 -0.81 9.19 13.95
N ARG A 54 -2.13 9.29 13.82
CA ARG A 54 -2.96 10.22 14.62
C ARG A 54 -3.18 9.77 16.07
N GLN A 55 -2.98 8.49 16.36
CA GLN A 55 -3.20 7.89 17.68
C GLN A 55 -1.93 7.82 18.55
N ASN A 56 -0.76 8.08 17.96
CA ASN A 56 0.55 8.14 18.60
C ASN A 56 1.06 9.57 18.70
#